data_AF-A0AAE6FY70-F1
#
_entry.id   AF-A0AAE6FY70-F1
#
_cell.length_a   1.000
_cell.length_b   1.000
_cell.length_c   1.000
_cell.angle_alpha   90.00
_cell.angle_beta   90.00
_cell.angle_gamma   90.00
#
_symmetry.space_group_name_H-M   'P 1'
#
loop_
_entity.id
_entity.type
_entity.pdbx_description
1 polymer ?
#
loop_
_entity_poly.entity_id
_entity_poly.type
_entity_poly.pdbx_seq_one_letter_code
_entity_poly.pdbx_strand_id
1 'polypeptide(L)'
;MTSPNFIPSTKPLPFELHPSSIQGQGAFAIRRIRKGTRIIEYLGERITQAEADVRYDDESMARHHTFLFNLDKRTVLDAGTIHNEARYINHSCAPNCEALIDKGHIYIYALTTIEPGDELVYDYGYERTEDMGPEAEALYVCRCGAPNCRGTILAPEKKAPARKTSAKKAKTSSTSKKKSVSKSRGNKDAGAKKAAGKKSSAGTRKSTQRAKSPSRKRAS
;
A
#
# COMPACT_ATOMS: atom_id res chain seq x y z
N MET A 1 11.95 -23.63 16.47
CA MET A 1 11.06 -24.52 15.69
C MET A 1 10.18 -23.61 14.85
N THR A 2 10.38 -23.57 13.54
CA THR A 2 9.56 -22.77 12.62
C THR A 2 8.12 -23.28 12.65
N SER A 3 7.15 -22.38 12.80
CA SER A 3 5.72 -22.72 12.78
C SER A 3 5.40 -23.56 11.55
N PRO A 4 4.58 -24.64 11.64
CA PRO A 4 4.23 -25.48 10.49
C PRO A 4 3.57 -24.70 9.35
N ASN A 5 3.05 -23.50 9.63
CA ASN A 5 2.40 -22.63 8.65
C ASN A 5 3.32 -21.52 8.11
N PHE A 6 4.59 -21.51 8.49
CA PHE A 6 5.58 -20.57 7.95
C PHE A 6 6.19 -21.12 6.66
N ILE A 7 6.01 -20.39 5.56
CA ILE A 7 6.57 -20.68 4.24
C ILE A 7 7.72 -19.70 4.00
N PRO A 8 8.99 -20.11 4.21
CA PRO A 8 10.12 -19.21 3.99
C PRO A 8 10.29 -18.86 2.51
N SER A 9 10.83 -17.67 2.25
CA SER A 9 11.28 -17.28 0.92
C SER A 9 12.37 -18.24 0.44
N THR A 10 12.18 -18.79 -0.76
CA THR A 10 13.20 -19.62 -1.43
C THR A 10 14.34 -18.79 -2.02
N LYS A 11 14.17 -17.46 -2.07
CA LYS A 11 15.16 -16.52 -2.58
C LYS A 11 15.81 -15.75 -1.43
N PRO A 12 17.11 -15.42 -1.52
CA PRO A 12 17.75 -14.53 -0.56
C PRO A 12 17.01 -13.20 -0.45
N LEU A 13 16.60 -12.87 0.77
CA LEU A 13 15.93 -11.61 1.06
C LEU A 13 16.95 -10.48 1.25
N PRO A 14 16.60 -9.23 0.91
CA PRO A 14 17.45 -8.08 1.19
C PRO A 14 17.34 -7.59 2.64
N PHE A 15 16.64 -8.32 3.50
CA PHE A 15 16.38 -7.97 4.89
C PHE A 15 16.41 -9.23 5.77
N GLU A 16 16.53 -9.01 7.08
CA GLU A 16 16.40 -10.03 8.12
C GLU A 16 15.34 -9.62 9.14
N LEU A 17 14.85 -10.59 9.91
CA LEU A 17 13.87 -10.34 10.96
C LEU A 17 14.56 -10.15 12.31
N HIS A 18 14.28 -9.01 12.96
CA HIS A 18 14.83 -8.66 14.27
C HIS A 18 13.72 -8.08 15.17
N PRO A 19 13.87 -8.04 16.50
CA PRO A 19 12.94 -7.34 17.37
C PRO A 19 12.73 -5.88 16.94
N SER A 20 11.47 -5.45 16.85
CA SER A 20 11.11 -4.09 16.44
C SER A 20 10.66 -3.25 17.62
N SER A 21 11.02 -1.97 17.61
CA SER A 21 10.51 -0.98 18.55
C SER A 21 9.04 -0.61 18.28
N ILE A 22 8.52 -0.90 17.08
CA ILE A 22 7.13 -0.63 16.69
C ILE A 22 6.21 -1.72 17.27
N GLN A 23 6.44 -2.97 16.86
CA GLN A 23 5.63 -4.11 17.29
C GLN A 23 6.38 -5.43 17.04
N GLY A 24 6.59 -6.22 18.10
CA GLY A 24 7.08 -7.60 17.99
C GLY A 24 8.38 -7.74 17.20
N GLN A 25 8.30 -8.30 16.01
CA GLN A 25 9.41 -8.43 15.06
C GLN A 25 9.23 -7.44 13.90
N GLY A 26 10.33 -7.00 13.32
CA GLY A 26 10.39 -6.14 12.15
C GLY A 26 11.36 -6.70 11.11
N ALA A 27 11.19 -6.27 9.86
CA ALA A 27 12.10 -6.60 8.76
C ALA A 27 13.12 -5.47 8.59
N PHE A 28 14.41 -5.76 8.72
CA PHE A 28 15.49 -4.75 8.65
C PHE A 28 16.40 -5.01 7.46
N ALA A 29 16.63 -4.00 6.63
CA ALA A 29 17.46 -4.13 5.44
C ALA A 29 18.90 -4.52 5.81
N ILE A 30 19.45 -5.57 5.21
CA ILE A 30 20.86 -5.98 5.39
C ILE A 30 21.77 -5.45 4.27
N ARG A 31 21.16 -4.84 3.25
CA ARG A 31 21.84 -4.20 2.12
C ARG A 31 20.94 -3.13 1.53
N ARG A 32 21.53 -2.23 0.75
CA ARG A 32 20.79 -1.18 0.05
C ARG A 32 19.70 -1.77 -0.86
N ILE A 33 18.47 -1.26 -0.73
CA ILE A 33 17.31 -1.60 -1.56
C ILE A 33 16.93 -0.37 -2.35
N ARG A 34 17.02 -0.41 -3.68
CA ARG A 34 16.69 0.75 -4.53
C ARG A 34 15.18 0.96 -4.59
N LYS A 35 14.74 2.22 -4.68
CA LYS A 35 13.35 2.57 -5.00
C LYS A 35 12.81 1.75 -6.18
N GLY A 36 11.57 1.27 -6.04
CA GLY A 36 10.86 0.46 -7.04
C GLY A 36 11.25 -1.01 -7.04
N THR A 37 12.18 -1.45 -6.18
CA THR A 37 12.52 -2.87 -6.05
C THR A 37 11.33 -3.64 -5.49
N ARG A 38 10.91 -4.71 -6.18
CA ARG A 38 10.00 -5.71 -5.61
C ARG A 38 10.76 -6.54 -4.58
N ILE A 39 10.39 -6.43 -3.32
CA ILE A 39 11.11 -7.00 -2.18
C ILE A 39 10.69 -8.45 -1.97
N ILE A 40 9.40 -8.68 -1.75
CA ILE A 40 8.84 -9.99 -1.39
C ILE A 40 7.36 -10.06 -1.79
N GLU A 41 6.86 -11.26 -2.06
CA GLU A 41 5.42 -11.53 -2.12
C GLU A 41 4.86 -11.65 -0.71
N TYR A 42 3.71 -11.08 -0.44
CA TYR A 42 3.01 -11.29 0.82
C TYR A 42 2.13 -12.53 0.69
N LEU A 43 2.49 -13.61 1.40
CA LEU A 43 1.78 -14.88 1.31
C LEU A 43 0.72 -15.00 2.39
N GLY A 44 -0.38 -15.67 2.04
CA GLY A 44 -1.49 -15.97 2.92
C GLY A 44 -2.43 -16.99 2.30
N GLU A 45 -3.32 -17.53 3.11
CA GLU A 45 -4.45 -18.33 2.66
C GLU A 45 -5.46 -17.44 1.94
N ARG A 46 -6.04 -17.92 0.83
CA ARG A 46 -7.12 -17.20 0.14
C ARG A 46 -8.46 -17.66 0.69
N ILE A 47 -9.20 -16.75 1.27
CA ILE A 47 -10.51 -17.02 1.89
C ILE A 47 -11.54 -16.02 1.39
N THR A 48 -12.80 -16.36 1.61
CA THR A 48 -13.91 -15.44 1.37
C THR A 48 -14.02 -14.40 2.49
N GLN A 49 -14.72 -13.29 2.21
CA GLN A 49 -15.05 -12.29 3.23
C GLN A 49 -15.82 -12.92 4.41
N ALA A 50 -16.77 -13.81 4.12
CA ALA A 50 -17.57 -14.48 5.16
C ALA A 50 -16.72 -15.39 6.05
N GLU A 51 -15.76 -16.13 5.48
CA GLU A 51 -14.82 -16.94 6.27
C GLU A 51 -13.89 -16.07 7.11
N ALA A 52 -13.37 -14.98 6.54
CA ALA A 52 -12.60 -14.01 7.30
C ALA A 52 -13.43 -13.46 8.47
N ASP A 53 -14.71 -13.19 8.23
CA ASP A 53 -15.60 -12.65 9.26
C ASP A 53 -15.87 -13.62 10.40
N VAL A 54 -15.98 -14.92 10.12
CA VAL A 54 -16.16 -15.98 11.11
C VAL A 54 -14.87 -16.28 11.88
N ARG A 55 -13.72 -16.32 11.21
CA ARG A 55 -12.42 -16.61 11.84
C ARG A 55 -11.98 -15.53 12.83
N TYR A 56 -12.38 -14.30 12.53
CA TYR A 56 -11.90 -13.10 13.16
C TYR A 56 -13.08 -12.30 13.71
N ASP A 57 -13.74 -12.95 14.69
CA ASP A 57 -14.80 -12.34 15.50
C ASP A 57 -14.16 -11.50 16.61
N ASP A 58 -14.16 -10.18 16.39
CA ASP A 58 -13.57 -9.17 17.26
C ASP A 58 -14.19 -9.14 18.67
N GLU A 59 -15.42 -9.67 18.87
CA GLU A 59 -16.05 -9.72 20.21
C GLU A 59 -15.30 -10.66 21.17
N SER A 60 -14.60 -11.67 20.64
CA SER A 60 -13.85 -12.65 21.43
C SER A 60 -12.34 -12.34 21.51
N MET A 61 -11.84 -11.45 20.67
CA MET A 61 -10.40 -11.25 20.46
C MET A 61 -9.94 -9.91 21.02
N ALA A 62 -9.09 -9.94 22.05
CA ALA A 62 -8.54 -8.75 22.71
C ALA A 62 -7.60 -7.88 21.82
N ARG A 63 -7.38 -8.25 20.55
CA ARG A 63 -6.47 -7.56 19.61
C ARG A 63 -6.96 -7.76 18.17
N HIS A 64 -7.05 -6.66 17.41
CA HIS A 64 -7.48 -6.70 16.02
C HIS A 64 -6.44 -7.31 15.07
N HIS A 65 -6.96 -7.87 13.98
CA HIS A 65 -6.26 -8.74 13.04
C HIS A 65 -5.40 -7.95 12.05
N THR A 66 -4.07 -8.00 12.22
CA THR A 66 -3.07 -7.25 11.43
C THR A 66 -2.67 -7.88 10.08
N PHE A 67 -3.35 -8.95 9.63
CA PHE A 67 -2.82 -9.85 8.59
C PHE A 67 -3.74 -10.07 7.37
N LEU A 68 -4.80 -9.28 7.22
CA LEU A 68 -5.81 -9.44 6.17
C LEU A 68 -5.64 -8.41 5.05
N PHE A 69 -5.52 -8.87 3.80
CA PHE A 69 -5.55 -8.01 2.61
C PHE A 69 -6.76 -8.31 1.74
N ASN A 70 -7.46 -7.27 1.29
CA ASN A 70 -8.48 -7.43 0.25
C ASN A 70 -7.82 -7.50 -1.12
N LEU A 71 -7.95 -8.65 -1.79
CA LEU A 71 -7.50 -8.80 -3.18
C LEU A 71 -8.56 -8.28 -4.16
N ASP A 72 -9.82 -8.58 -3.87
CA ASP A 72 -10.98 -8.15 -4.63
C ASP A 72 -12.25 -8.16 -3.74
N LYS A 73 -13.44 -8.04 -4.36
CA LYS A 73 -14.72 -7.98 -3.63
C LYS A 73 -15.10 -9.28 -2.90
N ARG A 74 -14.51 -10.41 -3.29
CA ARG A 74 -14.85 -11.75 -2.80
C ARG A 74 -13.68 -12.41 -2.09
N THR A 75 -12.45 -12.06 -2.44
CA THR A 75 -11.24 -12.73 -1.97
C THR A 75 -10.46 -11.87 -1.00
N VAL A 76 -10.20 -12.45 0.18
CA VAL A 76 -9.29 -11.95 1.21
C VAL A 76 -8.06 -12.85 1.24
N LEU A 77 -6.89 -12.24 1.40
CA LEU A 77 -5.65 -12.95 1.70
C LEU A 77 -5.40 -12.87 3.21
N ASP A 78 -5.33 -14.02 3.88
CA ASP A 78 -5.17 -14.18 5.31
C ASP A 78 -3.79 -14.75 5.65
N ALA A 79 -2.92 -13.92 6.23
CA ALA A 79 -1.60 -14.36 6.72
C ALA A 79 -1.58 -14.72 8.21
N GLY A 80 -2.74 -14.96 8.83
CA GLY A 80 -2.83 -15.45 10.21
C GLY A 80 -2.49 -16.93 10.32
N THR A 81 -2.93 -17.75 9.36
CA THR A 81 -2.63 -19.18 9.27
C THR A 81 -1.31 -19.38 8.54
N ILE A 82 -1.33 -19.43 7.22
CA ILE A 82 -0.17 -19.60 6.33
C ILE A 82 0.48 -18.25 6.07
N HIS A 83 1.80 -18.16 6.17
CA HIS A 83 2.49 -16.87 6.04
C HIS A 83 3.97 -17.00 5.72
N ASN A 84 4.59 -15.90 5.31
CA ASN A 84 6.04 -15.80 5.11
C ASN A 84 6.62 -14.57 5.84
N GLU A 85 7.87 -14.22 5.53
CA GLU A 85 8.59 -13.11 6.17
C GLU A 85 7.88 -11.77 6.02
N ALA A 86 7.10 -11.58 4.96
CA ALA A 86 6.42 -10.33 4.67
C ALA A 86 5.43 -9.91 5.77
N ARG A 87 4.89 -10.86 6.55
CA ARG A 87 3.94 -10.55 7.64
C ARG A 87 4.54 -9.71 8.76
N TYR A 88 5.87 -9.72 8.88
CA TYR A 88 6.60 -9.02 9.94
C TYR A 88 7.01 -7.60 9.52
N ILE A 89 6.61 -7.15 8.33
CA ILE A 89 6.83 -5.78 7.89
C ILE A 89 5.79 -4.90 8.60
N ASN A 90 6.26 -3.98 9.43
CA ASN A 90 5.42 -3.20 10.34
C ASN A 90 4.75 -2.00 9.68
N HIS A 91 3.77 -1.45 10.40
CA HIS A 91 3.12 -0.21 10.03
C HIS A 91 4.03 1.00 10.27
N SER A 92 4.02 1.97 9.34
CA SER A 92 4.45 3.34 9.65
C SER A 92 3.60 4.39 8.94
N CYS A 93 3.39 5.52 9.63
CA CYS A 93 2.80 6.72 9.04
C CYS A 93 3.78 7.46 8.11
N ALA A 94 5.08 7.14 8.17
CA ALA A 94 6.12 7.59 7.25
C ALA A 94 6.75 6.36 6.57
N PRO A 95 6.03 5.69 5.64
CA PRO A 95 6.47 4.43 5.09
C PRO A 95 7.62 4.57 4.09
N ASN A 96 8.48 3.55 4.02
CA ASN A 96 9.51 3.38 2.99
C ASN A 96 9.19 2.24 2.00
N CYS A 97 8.12 1.47 2.27
CA CYS A 97 7.56 0.43 1.41
C CYS A 97 6.09 0.69 1.07
N GLU A 98 5.60 0.03 0.02
CA GLU A 98 4.18 -0.04 -0.32
C GLU A 98 3.76 -1.46 -0.74
N ALA A 99 2.51 -1.81 -0.47
CA ALA A 99 1.92 -3.08 -0.85
C ALA A 99 1.02 -2.90 -2.09
N LEU A 100 1.34 -3.60 -3.18
CA LEU A 100 0.64 -3.50 -4.46
C LEU A 100 0.01 -4.84 -4.85
N ILE A 101 -1.20 -4.78 -5.41
CA ILE A 101 -1.86 -5.92 -6.04
C ILE A 101 -1.36 -6.02 -7.49
N ASP A 102 -0.79 -7.16 -7.85
CA ASP A 102 -0.45 -7.51 -9.23
C ASP A 102 -0.95 -8.93 -9.55
N LYS A 103 -1.80 -9.05 -10.58
CA LYS A 103 -2.43 -10.30 -11.02
C LYS A 103 -3.06 -11.14 -9.89
N GLY A 104 -3.65 -10.47 -8.90
CA GLY A 104 -4.30 -11.12 -7.76
C GLY A 104 -3.35 -11.58 -6.65
N HIS A 105 -2.08 -11.17 -6.67
CA HIS A 105 -1.10 -11.38 -5.61
C HIS A 105 -0.71 -10.05 -4.96
N ILE A 106 -0.29 -10.08 -3.69
CA ILE A 106 0.25 -8.91 -2.99
C ILE A 106 1.76 -8.95 -3.04
N TYR A 107 2.37 -7.85 -3.46
CA TYR A 107 3.82 -7.68 -3.44
C TYR A 107 4.20 -6.41 -2.68
N ILE A 108 5.28 -6.50 -1.91
CA ILE A 108 5.88 -5.36 -1.24
C ILE A 108 6.96 -4.76 -2.14
N TYR A 109 6.87 -3.45 -2.36
CA TYR A 109 7.82 -2.67 -3.14
C TYR A 109 8.46 -1.58 -2.29
N ALA A 110 9.72 -1.26 -2.60
CA ALA A 110 10.39 -0.11 -2.02
C ALA A 110 9.83 1.20 -2.59
N LEU A 111 9.24 2.05 -1.75
CA LEU A 111 8.70 3.37 -2.13
C LEU A 111 9.83 4.40 -2.28
N THR A 112 10.88 4.25 -1.47
CA THR A 112 12.13 5.03 -1.50
C THR A 112 13.32 4.08 -1.63
N THR A 113 14.53 4.63 -1.76
CA THR A 113 15.73 3.83 -1.49
C THR A 113 15.81 3.62 0.02
N ILE A 114 16.13 2.39 0.44
CA ILE A 114 16.23 1.94 1.83
C ILE A 114 17.68 1.56 2.07
N GLU A 115 18.29 2.10 3.12
CA GLU A 115 19.70 1.86 3.46
C GLU A 115 19.81 0.69 4.45
N PRO A 116 21.00 0.04 4.57
CA PRO A 116 21.19 -1.05 5.53
C PRO A 116 20.91 -0.58 6.96
N GLY A 117 20.21 -1.40 7.74
CA GLY A 117 19.78 -1.10 9.11
C GLY A 117 18.39 -0.46 9.20
N ASP A 118 17.85 0.08 8.11
CA ASP A 118 16.49 0.64 8.12
C ASP A 118 15.45 -0.47 8.25
N GLU A 119 14.44 -0.24 9.10
CA GLU A 119 13.26 -1.11 9.15
C GLU A 119 12.37 -0.86 7.92
N LEU A 120 12.01 -1.93 7.23
CA LEU A 120 11.01 -1.93 6.16
C LEU A 120 9.64 -1.74 6.82
N VAL A 121 8.94 -0.70 6.39
CA VAL A 121 7.63 -0.32 6.94
C VAL A 121 6.72 0.20 5.83
N TYR A 122 5.43 -0.15 5.88
CA TYR A 122 4.43 0.36 4.95
C TYR A 122 3.20 0.90 5.68
N ASP A 123 2.42 1.73 5.00
CA ASP A 123 1.12 2.14 5.51
C ASP A 123 0.12 1.02 5.25
N TYR A 124 -0.32 0.35 6.31
CA TYR A 124 -1.31 -0.74 6.26
C TYR A 124 -2.61 -0.33 5.57
N GLY A 125 -2.97 0.96 5.61
CA GLY A 125 -4.14 1.47 4.92
C GLY A 125 -5.44 0.86 5.41
N TYR A 126 -5.54 0.57 6.71
CA TYR A 126 -6.74 0.02 7.36
C TYR A 126 -7.94 0.94 7.15
N GLU A 127 -8.84 0.58 6.23
CA GLU A 127 -10.01 1.40 5.94
C GLU A 127 -11.01 1.35 7.10
N ARG A 128 -11.45 2.51 7.59
CA ARG A 128 -12.56 2.60 8.55
C ARG A 128 -13.85 2.07 7.93
N THR A 129 -14.63 1.39 8.76
CA THR A 129 -15.99 0.95 8.46
C THR A 129 -17.00 1.91 9.08
N GLU A 130 -18.16 2.08 8.46
CA GLU A 130 -19.17 3.11 8.84
C GLU A 130 -19.75 2.89 10.25
N ASP A 131 -19.69 1.66 10.74
CA ASP A 131 -20.18 1.23 12.04
C ASP A 131 -19.10 1.26 13.14
N MET A 132 -17.89 1.73 12.83
CA MET A 132 -16.78 1.75 13.78
C MET A 132 -16.98 2.89 14.79
N GLY A 133 -17.20 2.52 16.06
CA GLY A 133 -17.32 3.48 17.16
C GLY A 133 -15.96 3.90 17.74
N PRO A 134 -15.92 4.94 18.60
CA PRO A 134 -14.69 5.43 19.23
C PRO A 134 -13.91 4.36 20.00
N GLU A 135 -14.61 3.44 20.67
CA GLU A 135 -14.00 2.33 21.43
C GLU A 135 -13.27 1.34 20.50
N ALA A 136 -13.85 1.06 19.33
CA ALA A 136 -13.22 0.21 18.32
C ALA A 136 -12.01 0.91 17.69
N GLU A 137 -12.12 2.20 17.37
CA GLU A 137 -10.98 2.97 16.84
C GLU A 137 -9.80 3.00 17.82
N ALA A 138 -10.07 3.04 19.12
CA ALA A 138 -9.06 3.04 20.17
C ALA A 138 -8.21 1.76 20.21
N LEU A 139 -8.64 0.67 19.57
CA LEU A 139 -7.88 -0.57 19.47
C LEU A 139 -6.83 -0.52 18.34
N TYR A 140 -6.89 0.47 17.45
CA TYR A 140 -5.98 0.64 16.31
C TYR A 140 -4.86 1.66 16.59
N VAL A 141 -4.32 1.71 17.80
CA VAL A 141 -3.25 2.65 18.19
C VAL A 141 -1.99 2.41 17.35
N CYS A 142 -1.42 3.49 16.81
CA CYS A 142 -0.14 3.45 16.11
C CYS A 142 1.02 3.81 17.04
N ARG A 143 2.07 2.97 17.02
CA ARG A 143 3.31 3.15 17.79
C ARG A 143 4.55 3.28 16.89
N CYS A 144 4.38 3.71 15.64
CA CYS A 144 5.46 3.72 14.65
C CYS A 144 6.60 4.73 14.89
N GLY A 145 6.44 5.67 15.85
CA GLY A 145 7.47 6.66 16.17
C GLY A 145 7.73 7.74 15.11
N ALA A 146 7.00 7.73 13.97
CA ALA A 146 7.18 8.74 12.93
C ALA A 146 6.86 10.16 13.46
N PRO A 147 7.60 11.22 13.05
CA PRO A 147 7.37 12.58 13.52
C PRO A 147 5.94 13.10 13.26
N ASN A 148 5.33 12.68 12.15
CA ASN A 148 3.95 12.99 11.78
C ASN A 148 3.04 11.77 11.95
N CYS A 149 3.24 10.99 13.01
CA CYS A 149 2.39 9.84 13.32
C CYS A 149 0.92 10.27 13.47
N ARG A 150 0.01 9.53 12.84
CA ARG A 150 -1.44 9.76 12.91
C ARG A 150 -2.06 9.40 14.28
N GLY A 151 -1.30 8.74 15.15
CA GLY A 151 -1.79 8.14 16.40
C GLY A 151 -2.58 6.84 16.19
N THR A 152 -2.97 6.52 14.96
CA THR A 152 -3.73 5.31 14.60
C THR A 152 -3.19 4.66 13.32
N ILE A 153 -3.30 3.33 13.21
CA ILE A 153 -2.96 2.58 11.99
C ILE A 153 -4.08 2.64 10.93
N LEU A 154 -5.24 3.21 11.29
CA LEU A 154 -6.35 3.46 10.38
C LEU A 154 -5.96 4.45 9.27
N ALA A 155 -6.48 4.20 8.07
CA ALA A 155 -6.34 5.07 6.92
C ALA A 155 -6.96 6.45 7.21
N PRO A 156 -6.43 7.55 6.65
CA PRO A 156 -7.06 8.86 6.76
C PRO A 156 -8.45 8.84 6.12
N GLU A 157 -9.38 9.65 6.63
CA GLU A 157 -10.68 9.83 5.99
C GLU A 157 -10.50 10.35 4.56
N LYS A 158 -11.26 9.77 3.63
CA LYS A 158 -11.27 10.20 2.23
C LYS A 158 -11.95 11.57 2.16
N LYS A 159 -11.16 12.66 2.15
CA LYS A 159 -11.71 14.00 1.87
C LYS A 159 -12.38 14.00 0.50
N ALA A 160 -13.65 14.38 0.44
CA ALA A 160 -14.36 14.55 -0.82
C ALA A 160 -13.56 15.50 -1.74
N PRO A 161 -13.46 15.23 -3.04
CA PRO A 161 -12.71 16.11 -3.94
C PRO A 161 -13.33 17.51 -3.90
N ALA A 162 -12.49 18.52 -3.63
CA ALA A 162 -12.91 19.91 -3.66
C ALA A 162 -13.57 20.21 -5.02
N ARG A 163 -14.87 20.55 -4.99
CA ARG A 163 -15.64 20.93 -6.17
C ARG A 163 -14.95 22.14 -6.81
N LYS A 164 -14.25 21.92 -7.93
CA LYS A 164 -13.67 23.00 -8.73
C LYS A 164 -14.80 23.86 -9.26
N THR A 165 -15.02 25.04 -8.68
CA THR A 165 -15.88 26.06 -9.25
C THR A 165 -15.22 26.60 -10.52
N SER A 166 -15.78 26.25 -11.67
CA SER A 166 -15.34 26.75 -12.97
C SER A 166 -15.56 28.27 -13.03
N ALA A 167 -14.49 29.05 -12.85
CA ALA A 167 -14.53 30.48 -13.13
C ALA A 167 -14.73 30.70 -14.63
N LYS A 168 -15.89 31.27 -14.99
CA LYS A 168 -16.27 31.65 -16.35
C LYS A 168 -15.38 32.82 -16.79
N LYS A 169 -14.35 32.55 -17.60
CA LYS A 169 -13.49 33.60 -18.17
C LYS A 169 -14.17 34.21 -19.39
N ALA A 170 -14.53 35.49 -19.30
CA ALA A 170 -15.07 36.27 -20.40
C ALA A 170 -14.05 36.36 -21.55
N LYS A 171 -14.51 36.07 -22.78
CA LYS A 171 -13.74 36.27 -24.02
C LYS A 171 -14.07 37.65 -24.58
N THR A 172 -13.10 38.56 -24.57
CA THR A 172 -13.08 39.72 -25.46
C THR A 172 -12.32 39.35 -26.74
N SER A 173 -12.97 39.63 -27.86
CA SER A 173 -12.52 39.39 -29.23
C SER A 173 -11.66 40.56 -29.74
N SER A 174 -10.51 40.26 -30.36
CA SER A 174 -9.90 41.18 -31.32
C SER A 174 -9.23 40.40 -32.45
N THR A 175 -9.53 40.86 -33.65
CA THR A 175 -9.45 40.17 -34.92
C THR A 175 -8.15 40.52 -35.67
N SER A 176 -7.74 39.60 -36.56
CA SER A 176 -7.13 39.83 -37.89
C SER A 176 -5.64 40.17 -38.12
N LYS A 177 -5.04 39.25 -38.91
CA LYS A 177 -4.22 39.42 -40.14
C LYS A 177 -2.75 39.88 -39.96
N LYS A 178 -1.74 39.47 -40.75
CA LYS A 178 -1.62 38.72 -42.02
C LYS A 178 -0.13 38.33 -42.24
N LYS A 179 0.11 37.20 -42.95
CA LYS A 179 1.15 36.88 -43.97
C LYS A 179 2.60 37.39 -43.86
N SER A 180 3.58 36.49 -44.04
CA SER A 180 4.37 36.36 -45.29
C SER A 180 5.36 35.16 -45.28
N VAL A 181 5.76 34.76 -46.49
CA VAL A 181 6.44 33.53 -46.95
C VAL A 181 7.97 33.73 -47.05
N SER A 182 8.80 32.68 -46.84
CA SER A 182 9.82 32.17 -47.81
C SER A 182 10.95 31.27 -47.23
N LYS A 183 10.93 29.99 -47.62
CA LYS A 183 11.99 29.13 -48.21
C LYS A 183 13.51 29.42 -47.98
N SER A 184 14.28 28.43 -47.45
CA SER A 184 15.42 27.77 -48.15
C SER A 184 16.19 26.71 -47.32
N ARG A 185 16.25 25.49 -47.89
CA ARG A 185 17.35 24.48 -48.03
C ARG A 185 18.47 24.30 -46.96
N GLY A 186 18.55 23.05 -46.45
CA GLY A 186 19.71 22.15 -46.55
C GLY A 186 20.66 22.01 -45.34
N ASN A 187 20.67 20.88 -44.63
CA ASN A 187 21.57 19.72 -44.84
C ASN A 187 21.36 18.64 -43.75
N LYS A 188 21.67 17.39 -44.10
CA LYS A 188 21.70 16.18 -43.27
C LYS A 188 22.82 16.26 -42.23
N ASP A 189 22.63 15.70 -41.03
CA ASP A 189 23.31 14.45 -40.65
C ASP A 189 22.80 13.83 -39.34
N ALA A 190 23.16 12.56 -39.20
CA ALA A 190 22.68 11.53 -38.30
C ALA A 190 22.82 11.77 -36.79
N GLY A 191 21.93 11.12 -36.01
CA GLY A 191 22.04 11.08 -34.55
C GLY A 191 20.95 10.23 -33.91
N ALA A 192 21.00 8.91 -34.13
CA ALA A 192 20.18 7.95 -33.41
C ALA A 192 20.34 8.10 -31.89
N LYS A 193 19.23 8.04 -31.13
CA LYS A 193 19.03 7.05 -30.05
C LYS A 193 17.68 7.20 -29.33
N LYS A 194 16.95 6.08 -29.41
CA LYS A 194 16.04 5.50 -28.42
C LYS A 194 14.84 6.34 -27.94
N ALA A 195 13.73 6.07 -28.60
CA ALA A 195 12.41 6.01 -27.97
C ALA A 195 12.45 5.09 -26.75
N ALA A 196 12.44 5.66 -25.55
CA ALA A 196 12.07 4.93 -24.34
C ALA A 196 10.56 4.75 -24.38
N GLY A 197 10.15 3.57 -24.85
CA GLY A 197 8.76 3.13 -24.84
C GLY A 197 8.16 3.28 -23.46
N LYS A 198 7.12 4.10 -23.39
CA LYS A 198 6.20 4.18 -22.26
C LYS A 198 5.48 2.83 -22.18
N LYS A 199 6.05 1.87 -21.45
CA LYS A 199 5.34 0.64 -21.09
C LYS A 199 4.27 1.03 -20.07
N SER A 200 3.06 1.22 -20.58
CA SER A 200 1.84 1.23 -19.81
C SER A 200 1.74 -0.11 -19.06
N SER A 201 2.02 -0.12 -17.75
CA SER A 201 1.77 -1.28 -16.91
C SER A 201 0.26 -1.37 -16.69
N ALA A 202 -0.40 -2.26 -17.43
CA ALA A 202 -1.76 -2.65 -17.17
C ALA A 202 -1.83 -3.35 -15.79
N GLY A 203 -2.64 -2.82 -14.86
CA GLY A 203 -3.25 -3.61 -13.79
C GLY A 203 -2.78 -3.43 -12.35
N THR A 204 -1.70 -2.68 -12.06
CA THR A 204 -1.22 -2.56 -10.66
C THR A 204 -2.03 -1.53 -9.88
N ARG A 205 -2.58 -1.92 -8.71
CA ARG A 205 -3.30 -1.01 -7.78
C ARG A 205 -2.73 -1.14 -6.37
N LYS A 206 -2.81 -0.06 -5.59
CA LYS A 206 -2.43 -0.09 -4.17
C LYS A 206 -3.39 -1.02 -3.41
N SER A 207 -2.84 -1.91 -2.61
CA SER A 207 -3.62 -2.77 -1.72
C SER A 207 -4.08 -1.98 -0.50
N THR A 208 -5.24 -2.34 0.06
CA THR A 208 -5.71 -1.86 1.36
C THR A 208 -6.06 -3.04 2.24
N GLN A 209 -5.76 -2.90 3.53
CA GLN A 209 -6.30 -3.77 4.56
C GLN A 209 -7.63 -3.17 5.05
N ARG A 210 -8.53 -4.00 5.54
CA ARG A 210 -9.83 -3.53 6.05
C ARG A 210 -9.82 -3.51 7.56
N ALA A 211 -10.17 -2.37 8.15
CA ALA A 211 -10.48 -2.34 9.57
C ALA A 211 -11.88 -2.91 9.73
N LYS A 212 -12.13 -3.63 10.82
CA LYS A 212 -13.42 -4.25 11.06
C LYS A 212 -14.00 -3.67 12.34
N SER A 213 -15.26 -3.26 12.28
CA SER A 213 -15.99 -2.83 13.46
C SER A 213 -16.37 -4.05 14.29
N PRO A 214 -16.34 -3.98 15.63
CA PRO A 214 -17.00 -4.98 16.45
C PRO A 214 -18.48 -5.01 16.07
N SER A 215 -19.00 -6.22 15.83
CA SER A 215 -20.42 -6.41 15.53
C SER A 215 -21.26 -5.83 16.67
N ARG A 216 -22.24 -4.98 16.32
CA ARG A 216 -23.32 -4.70 17.27
C ARG A 216 -24.17 -5.95 17.37
N LYS A 217 -24.29 -6.50 18.59
CA LYS A 217 -25.36 -7.47 18.91
C LYS A 217 -26.65 -6.98 18.26
N ARG A 218 -27.21 -7.77 17.34
CA ARG A 218 -28.64 -7.68 17.07
C ARG A 218 -29.31 -8.09 18.38
N ALA A 219 -29.78 -7.11 19.13
CA ALA A 219 -30.71 -7.36 20.21
C ALA A 219 -32.00 -7.90 19.58
N SER A 220 -32.22 -9.21 19.66
CA SER A 220 -33.50 -9.92 19.73
C SER A 220 -33.24 -11.41 19.86
#